data_AF-A0A178WIH3-F1
#
_entry.id   AF-A0A178WIH3-F1
#
_cell.length_a   1.000
_cell.length_b   1.000
_cell.length_c   1.000
_cell.angle_alpha   90.00
_cell.angle_beta   90.00
_cell.angle_gamma   90.00
#
_symmetry.space_group_name_H-M   'P 1'
#
loop_
_entity.id
_entity.type
_entity.pdbx_description
1 polymer ?
#
loop_
_entity_poly.entity_id
_entity_poly.type
_entity_poly.pdbx_seq_one_letter_code
_entity_poly.pdbx_strand_id
1 'polypeptide(L)'
;MTELTSAMDIDVDEIQPRKPINKGKDVVGFGPPPQSKATPWVEKYRPQSLDDVAAHRDIIDTIDRLTNENKLPHLLLYGPPGTGKTSTILAVARKLYGPKYRNMILELNASDDRGIDVVRQQIQDFASTQSFSL
;
A
#
# COMPACT_ATOMS: atom_id res chain seq x y z
N MET A 1 40.60 -21.90 -15.00
CA MET A 1 40.26 -20.47 -14.84
C MET A 1 39.50 -20.04 -16.08
N THR A 2 38.18 -20.18 -16.04
CA THR A 2 37.20 -19.47 -16.88
C THR A 2 35.81 -19.87 -16.38
N GLU A 3 35.23 -19.03 -15.54
CA GLU A 3 33.83 -19.12 -15.13
C GLU A 3 32.96 -18.58 -16.27
N LEU A 4 31.98 -19.37 -16.71
CA LEU A 4 30.94 -18.96 -17.65
C LEU A 4 29.83 -18.26 -16.87
N THR A 5 29.68 -16.96 -17.11
CA THR A 5 28.61 -16.12 -16.59
C THR A 5 27.25 -16.59 -17.13
N SER A 6 26.34 -16.98 -16.24
CA SER A 6 24.93 -17.24 -16.57
C SER A 6 24.24 -15.91 -16.89
N ALA A 7 23.82 -15.74 -18.14
CA ALA A 7 22.97 -14.62 -18.55
C ALA A 7 21.59 -14.75 -17.88
N MET A 8 21.03 -13.62 -17.45
CA MET A 8 19.64 -13.52 -17.01
C MET A 8 18.74 -13.40 -18.24
N ASP A 9 17.88 -14.38 -18.48
CA ASP A 9 16.87 -14.35 -19.52
C ASP A 9 15.78 -13.32 -19.17
N ILE A 10 15.57 -12.35 -20.06
CA ILE A 10 14.44 -11.41 -20.03
C ILE A 10 13.44 -11.93 -21.06
N ASP A 11 12.33 -12.49 -20.58
CA ASP A 11 11.23 -12.90 -21.44
C ASP A 11 10.57 -11.68 -22.11
N VAL A 12 10.60 -11.66 -23.44
CA VAL A 12 9.95 -10.66 -24.29
C VAL A 12 8.50 -11.11 -24.55
N ASP A 13 7.53 -10.42 -23.99
CA ASP A 13 6.10 -10.73 -24.17
C ASP A 13 5.65 -10.47 -25.63
N GLU A 14 5.19 -11.54 -26.28
CA GLU A 14 4.62 -11.54 -27.63
C GLU A 14 3.20 -10.95 -27.63
N ILE A 15 2.96 -9.89 -28.42
CA ILE A 15 1.67 -9.19 -28.48
C ILE A 15 0.63 -10.04 -29.21
N GLN A 16 -0.38 -10.55 -28.50
CA GLN A 16 -1.51 -11.28 -29.10
C GLN A 16 -2.68 -10.34 -29.51
N PRO A 17 -3.38 -10.63 -30.64
CA PRO A 17 -4.40 -9.74 -31.20
C PRO A 17 -5.73 -9.80 -30.45
N ARG A 18 -6.41 -8.65 -30.32
CA ARG A 18 -7.71 -8.52 -29.63
C ARG A 18 -8.85 -9.18 -30.42
N LYS A 19 -9.67 -10.02 -29.77
CA LYS A 19 -10.91 -10.59 -30.32
C LYS A 19 -12.12 -9.67 -30.11
N PRO A 20 -13.14 -9.71 -31.00
CA PRO A 20 -14.26 -8.78 -31.00
C PRO A 20 -15.32 -9.14 -29.93
N ILE A 21 -16.02 -8.11 -29.45
CA ILE A 21 -17.09 -8.19 -28.44
C ILE A 21 -18.39 -8.67 -29.08
N ASN A 22 -19.01 -9.71 -28.52
CA ASN A 22 -20.41 -10.06 -28.77
C ASN A 22 -21.17 -10.25 -27.44
N LYS A 23 -22.31 -9.55 -27.34
CA LYS A 23 -23.29 -9.61 -26.23
C LYS A 23 -24.12 -10.90 -26.31
N GLY A 24 -24.25 -11.64 -25.20
CA GLY A 24 -25.34 -12.60 -25.05
C GLY A 24 -25.18 -13.67 -23.96
N LYS A 25 -26.09 -13.60 -22.97
CA LYS A 25 -26.65 -14.66 -22.09
C LYS A 25 -25.71 -15.39 -21.11
N ASP A 26 -25.98 -15.14 -19.84
CA ASP A 26 -25.41 -15.79 -18.66
C ASP A 26 -25.72 -17.30 -18.64
N VAL A 27 -24.67 -18.10 -18.84
CA VAL A 27 -24.68 -19.53 -18.55
C VAL A 27 -23.86 -19.70 -17.27
N VAL A 28 -24.47 -20.28 -16.24
CA VAL A 28 -23.83 -20.54 -14.94
C VAL A 28 -22.77 -21.61 -15.12
N GLY A 29 -21.57 -21.18 -15.52
CA GLY A 29 -20.40 -22.04 -15.67
C GLY A 29 -19.67 -22.16 -14.33
N PHE A 30 -19.47 -23.40 -13.87
CA PHE A 30 -18.35 -23.71 -12.97
C PHE A 30 -17.05 -23.44 -13.73
N GLY A 31 -16.64 -22.17 -13.75
CA GLY A 31 -15.32 -21.78 -14.24
C GLY A 31 -14.23 -22.31 -13.30
N PRO A 32 -13.00 -22.49 -13.79
CA PRO A 32 -11.86 -22.74 -12.91
C PRO A 32 -11.81 -21.66 -11.82
N PRO A 33 -11.35 -22.00 -10.59
CA PRO A 33 -11.27 -21.02 -9.51
C PRO A 33 -10.55 -19.76 -10.02
N PRO A 34 -11.01 -18.57 -9.62
CA PRO A 34 -10.46 -17.32 -10.13
C PRO A 34 -8.94 -17.39 -9.98
N GLN A 35 -8.22 -17.34 -11.11
CA GLN A 35 -6.76 -17.33 -11.10
C GLN A 35 -6.35 -16.21 -10.16
N SER A 36 -5.78 -16.58 -9.01
CA SER A 36 -5.31 -15.60 -8.04
C SER A 36 -4.30 -14.73 -8.77
N LYS A 37 -4.68 -13.50 -9.09
CA LYS A 37 -3.76 -12.55 -9.74
C LYS A 37 -2.47 -12.55 -8.93
N ALA A 38 -1.37 -12.99 -9.54
CA ALA A 38 -0.08 -13.06 -8.88
C ALA A 38 0.26 -11.66 -8.37
N THR A 39 0.28 -11.50 -7.05
CA THR A 39 0.60 -10.21 -6.45
C THR A 39 2.09 -9.93 -6.66
N PRO A 40 2.47 -8.74 -7.17
CA PRO A 40 3.88 -8.37 -7.32
C PRO A 40 4.63 -8.57 -5.99
N TRP A 41 5.89 -9.02 -6.06
CA TRP A 41 6.67 -9.29 -4.84
C TRP A 41 6.86 -8.06 -3.97
N VAL A 42 6.92 -6.88 -4.58
CA VAL A 42 6.97 -5.59 -3.88
C VAL A 42 5.79 -5.40 -2.94
N GLU A 43 4.59 -5.82 -3.34
CA GLU A 43 3.40 -5.76 -2.50
C GLU A 43 3.30 -6.95 -1.55
N LYS A 44 3.69 -8.14 -2.02
CA LYS A 44 3.68 -9.36 -1.20
C LYS A 44 4.57 -9.25 0.03
N TYR A 45 5.75 -8.62 -0.11
CA TYR A 45 6.72 -8.43 0.97
C TYR A 45 6.72 -7.00 1.50
N ARG A 46 5.67 -6.20 1.24
CA ARG A 46 5.53 -4.88 1.83
C ARG A 46 5.47 -5.01 3.36
N PRO A 47 6.32 -4.29 4.12
CA PRO A 47 6.33 -4.32 5.58
C PRO A 47 4.93 -4.17 6.19
N GLN A 48 4.60 -5.04 7.15
CA GLN A 48 3.31 -5.02 7.84
C GLN A 48 3.43 -4.36 9.23
N SER A 49 4.59 -4.52 9.86
CA SER A 49 4.98 -3.93 11.15
C SER A 49 6.20 -3.02 11.01
N LEU A 50 6.50 -2.26 12.06
CA LEU A 50 7.70 -1.42 12.11
C LEU A 50 9.00 -2.25 12.16
N ASP A 51 8.94 -3.44 12.75
CA ASP A 51 10.08 -4.36 12.86
C ASP A 51 10.54 -4.88 11.48
N ASP A 52 9.58 -5.06 10.57
CA ASP A 52 9.80 -5.50 9.18
C ASP A 52 10.52 -4.45 8.31
N VAL A 53 10.62 -3.19 8.78
CA VAL A 53 11.30 -2.12 8.03
C VAL A 53 12.80 -2.28 8.21
N ALA A 54 13.48 -2.75 7.15
CA ALA A 54 14.92 -3.03 7.21
C ALA A 54 15.82 -1.79 7.37
N ALA A 55 15.34 -0.61 6.96
CA ALA A 55 16.14 0.61 6.88
C ALA A 55 15.87 1.60 8.02
N HIS A 56 16.83 2.50 8.27
CA HIS A 56 16.69 3.66 9.17
C HIS A 56 16.23 3.35 10.60
N ARG A 57 16.87 2.36 11.26
CA ARG A 57 16.48 1.89 12.60
C ARG A 57 16.30 3.02 13.63
N ASP A 58 17.24 3.96 13.72
CA ASP A 58 17.13 5.09 14.65
C ASP A 58 15.85 5.93 14.46
N ILE A 59 15.42 6.12 13.21
CA ILE A 59 14.18 6.85 12.86
C ILE A 59 12.96 6.01 13.24
N ILE A 60 12.99 4.72 12.92
CA ILE A 60 11.91 3.79 13.25
C ILE A 60 11.73 3.68 14.77
N ASP A 61 12.81 3.57 15.53
CA ASP A 61 12.79 3.48 16.99
C ASP A 61 12.23 4.76 17.63
N THR A 62 12.58 5.92 17.07
CA THR A 62 12.03 7.21 17.50
C THR A 62 10.53 7.28 17.25
N ILE A 63 10.09 6.92 16.04
CA ILE A 63 8.67 6.86 15.69
C ILE A 63 7.93 5.86 16.58
N ASP A 64 8.52 4.69 16.83
CA ASP A 64 7.94 3.64 17.66
C ASP A 64 7.73 4.13 19.09
N ARG A 65 8.73 4.77 19.67
CA ARG A 65 8.63 5.37 21.00
C ARG A 65 7.53 6.43 21.07
N LEU A 66 7.49 7.37 20.13
CA LEU A 66 6.46 8.42 20.09
C LEU A 66 5.05 7.83 19.91
N THR A 67 4.95 6.75 19.14
CA THR A 67 3.71 5.99 18.95
C THR A 67 3.26 5.34 20.27
N ASN A 68 4.19 4.69 20.99
CA ASN A 68 3.90 4.06 22.29
C ASN A 68 3.52 5.08 23.37
N GLU A 69 4.12 6.27 23.35
CA GLU A 69 3.78 7.36 24.27
C GLU A 69 2.48 8.11 23.91
N ASN A 70 1.83 7.74 22.78
CA ASN A 70 0.66 8.43 22.23
C ASN A 70 0.88 9.94 22.01
N LYS A 71 2.10 10.31 21.61
CA LYS A 71 2.55 11.70 21.36
C LYS A 71 3.06 11.86 19.94
N LEU A 72 2.46 11.14 18.98
CA LEU A 72 2.89 11.17 17.60
C LEU A 72 2.55 12.53 16.97
N PRO A 73 3.53 13.35 16.55
CA PRO A 73 3.26 14.63 15.90
C PRO A 73 2.84 14.41 14.43
N HIS A 74 2.48 15.49 13.73
CA HIS A 74 2.36 15.45 12.27
C HIS A 74 3.74 15.16 11.66
N LEU A 75 3.81 14.12 10.81
CA LEU A 75 5.06 13.65 10.23
C LEU A 75 5.16 14.04 8.75
N LEU A 76 6.35 14.47 8.35
CA LEU A 76 6.75 14.60 6.95
C LEU A 76 7.87 13.59 6.66
N LEU A 77 7.52 12.48 6.01
CA LEU A 77 8.49 11.47 5.59
C LEU A 77 8.96 11.78 4.17
N TYR A 78 10.24 12.10 3.99
CA TYR A 78 10.83 12.42 2.68
C TYR A 78 12.11 11.60 2.44
N GLY A 79 12.47 11.43 1.17
CA GLY A 79 13.66 10.67 0.77
C GLY A 79 13.50 9.95 -0.57
N PRO A 80 14.57 9.29 -1.07
CA PRO A 80 14.59 8.60 -2.37
C PRO A 80 13.44 7.58 -2.55
N PRO A 81 13.05 7.23 -3.78
CA PRO A 81 12.02 6.22 -4.01
C PRO A 81 12.46 4.86 -3.43
N GLY A 82 11.50 4.06 -2.94
CA GLY A 82 11.77 2.72 -2.42
C GLY A 82 12.35 2.64 -1.00
N THR A 83 12.52 3.76 -0.27
CA THR A 83 13.09 3.77 1.09
C THR A 83 12.09 3.43 2.22
N GLY A 84 10.89 2.93 1.89
CA GLY A 84 9.93 2.48 2.89
C GLY A 84 9.01 3.55 3.48
N LYS A 85 9.08 4.82 3.07
CA LYS A 85 8.21 5.91 3.60
C LYS A 85 6.73 5.54 3.74
N THR A 86 6.12 5.11 2.64
CA THR A 86 4.70 4.68 2.61
C THR A 86 4.48 3.45 3.47
N SER A 87 5.40 2.49 3.44
CA SER A 87 5.30 1.27 4.24
C SER A 87 5.38 1.55 5.74
N THR A 88 6.25 2.47 6.16
CA THR A 88 6.43 2.89 7.55
C THR A 88 5.16 3.53 8.10
N ILE A 89 4.56 4.52 7.43
CA ILE A 89 3.36 5.18 7.96
C ILE A 89 2.16 4.23 8.04
N LEU A 90 2.03 3.29 7.09
CA LEU A 90 0.99 2.26 7.15
C LEU A 90 1.22 1.30 8.33
N ALA A 91 2.47 0.90 8.58
CA ALA A 91 2.81 0.07 9.74
C ALA A 91 2.53 0.78 11.08
N VAL A 92 2.88 2.07 11.19
CA VAL A 92 2.54 2.91 12.36
C VAL A 92 1.04 2.95 12.58
N ALA A 93 0.27 3.21 11.52
CA ALA A 93 -1.17 3.34 11.64
C ALA A 93 -1.85 1.99 11.97
N ARG A 94 -1.32 0.86 11.49
CA ARG A 94 -1.74 -0.48 11.93
C ARG A 94 -1.45 -0.71 13.42
N LYS A 95 -0.28 -0.28 13.90
CA LYS A 95 0.08 -0.37 15.32
C LYS A 95 -0.85 0.47 16.20
N LEU A 96 -1.18 1.69 15.79
CA LEU A 96 -2.07 2.59 16.55
C LEU A 96 -3.51 2.10 16.63
N TYR A 97 -4.09 1.70 15.49
CA TYR A 97 -5.53 1.43 15.40
C TYR A 97 -5.90 -0.05 15.39
N GLY A 98 -4.93 -0.94 15.16
CA GLY A 98 -5.14 -2.39 15.16
C GLY A 98 -6.33 -2.80 14.28
N PRO A 99 -7.33 -3.52 14.82
CA PRO A 99 -8.52 -3.93 14.06
C PRO A 99 -9.33 -2.76 13.48
N LYS A 100 -9.27 -1.57 14.11
CA LYS A 100 -10.00 -0.37 13.68
C LYS A 100 -9.31 0.38 12.54
N TYR A 101 -8.13 -0.08 12.08
CA TYR A 101 -7.31 0.54 11.03
C TYR A 101 -8.11 1.06 9.84
N ARG A 102 -9.00 0.23 9.27
CA ARG A 102 -9.76 0.56 8.05
C ARG A 102 -10.71 1.73 8.22
N ASN A 103 -11.18 1.99 9.44
CA ASN A 103 -12.17 3.02 9.72
C ASN A 103 -11.54 4.30 10.31
N MET A 104 -10.28 4.21 10.76
CA MET A 104 -9.58 5.29 11.47
C MET A 104 -8.54 6.00 10.60
N ILE A 105 -8.43 5.65 9.31
CA ILE A 105 -7.41 6.19 8.41
C ILE A 105 -8.06 6.67 7.12
N LEU A 106 -7.64 7.85 6.69
CA LEU A 106 -7.86 8.39 5.36
C LEU A 106 -6.51 8.43 4.63
N GLU A 107 -6.35 7.61 3.60
CA GLU A 107 -5.20 7.64 2.69
C GLU A 107 -5.60 8.39 1.41
N LEU A 108 -4.83 9.41 1.05
CA LEU A 108 -5.01 10.15 -0.19
C LEU A 108 -3.71 10.11 -0.98
N ASN A 109 -3.75 9.54 -2.19
CA ASN A 109 -2.58 9.42 -3.05
C ASN A 109 -2.60 10.43 -4.21
N ALA A 110 -1.46 10.60 -4.87
CA ALA A 110 -1.32 11.57 -5.96
C ALA A 110 -2.10 11.22 -7.24
N SER A 111 -2.46 9.94 -7.39
CA SER A 111 -3.31 9.43 -8.48
C SER A 111 -4.80 9.65 -8.23
N ASP A 112 -5.20 9.91 -6.98
CA ASP A 112 -6.57 10.25 -6.65
C ASP A 112 -6.81 11.72 -7.05
N ASP A 113 -8.04 12.08 -7.41
CA ASP A 113 -8.37 13.40 -7.96
C ASP A 113 -8.13 14.49 -6.90
N ARG A 114 -6.99 15.18 -6.96
CA ARG A 114 -6.50 16.14 -5.94
C ARG A 114 -7.06 17.56 -6.13
N GLY A 115 -8.32 17.68 -6.55
CA GLY A 115 -8.98 18.98 -6.62
C GLY A 115 -8.96 19.70 -5.26
N ILE A 116 -9.05 21.03 -5.27
CA ILE A 116 -9.16 21.85 -4.05
C ILE A 116 -10.32 21.39 -3.15
N ASP A 117 -11.36 20.82 -3.76
CA ASP A 117 -12.54 20.32 -3.07
C ASP A 117 -12.25 19.10 -2.18
N VAL A 118 -11.31 18.22 -2.57
CA VAL A 118 -10.89 17.09 -1.73
C VAL A 118 -10.24 17.58 -0.43
N VAL A 119 -9.42 18.62 -0.51
CA VAL A 119 -8.79 19.21 0.67
C VAL A 119 -9.82 19.87 1.58
N ARG A 120 -10.78 20.60 0.99
CA ARG A 120 -11.77 21.39 1.75
C ARG A 120 -12.92 20.57 2.32
N GLN A 121 -13.33 19.50 1.65
CA GLN A 121 -14.46 18.68 2.10
C GLN A 121 -13.95 17.41 2.76
N GLN A 122 -13.36 16.49 1.99
CA GLN A 122 -13.05 15.14 2.48
C GLN A 122 -12.08 15.13 3.66
N ILE A 123 -11.01 15.92 3.63
CA ILE A 123 -10.06 16.00 4.76
C ILE A 123 -10.71 16.67 5.96
N GLN A 124 -11.49 17.74 5.76
CA GLN A 124 -12.14 18.48 6.84
C GLN A 124 -13.23 17.64 7.54
N ASP A 125 -14.04 16.93 6.76
CA ASP A 125 -15.09 16.05 7.25
C ASP A 125 -14.49 14.89 8.06
N PHE A 126 -13.41 14.28 7.55
CA PHE A 126 -12.73 13.21 8.28
C PHE A 126 -12.09 13.71 9.60
N ALA A 127 -11.43 14.87 9.58
CA ALA A 127 -10.80 15.45 10.77
C ALA A 127 -11.81 15.93 11.83
N SER A 128 -13.03 16.30 11.41
CA SER A 128 -14.11 16.75 12.31
C SER A 128 -15.01 15.60 12.79
N THR A 129 -14.85 14.39 12.24
CA THR A 129 -15.60 13.21 12.67
C THR A 129 -15.16 12.78 14.07
N GLN A 130 -16.00 13.00 15.08
CA GLN A 130 -15.79 12.45 16.42
C GLN A 130 -16.23 10.98 16.46
N SER A 131 -15.28 10.09 16.75
CA SER A 131 -15.61 8.71 17.11
C SER A 131 -16.26 8.70 18.48
N PHE A 132 -17.56 8.43 18.55
CA PHE A 132 -18.22 8.11 19.82
C PHE A 132 -17.72 6.74 20.29
N SER A 133 -16.97 6.72 21.39
CA SER A 133 -16.65 5.48 22.09
C SER A 133 -17.88 5.07 22.91
N LEU A 134 -18.49 3.93 22.57
CA LEU A 134 -19.29 3.13 23.50
C LEU A 134 -18.37 2.37 24.46
#